data_AF-A0A962XY26-F1
#
_entry.id   AF-A0A962XY26-F1
#
_cell.length_a   1.000
_cell.length_b   1.000
_cell.length_c   1.000
_cell.angle_alpha   90.00
_cell.angle_beta   90.00
_cell.angle_gamma   90.00
#
_symmetry.space_group_name_H-M   'P 1'
#
loop_
_entity.id
_entity.type
_entity.pdbx_description
1 polymer ?
#
loop_
_entity_poly.entity_id
_entity_poly.type
_entity_poly.pdbx_seq_one_letter_code
_entity_poly.pdbx_strand_id
1 'polypeptide(L)'
;MRNEMNALVVDEVDLDTIDWLANKPGDMARALPVQRVALPLDKVEDAAVFSWRWDVQAADGFSVNAWLGIQRARQLGVRHLFMDMVSVNQDLDSDALIDEVVAFSRLYRLLPVIAAYDDRTVDGPSWYWTMRRPWILRELREMRANPHALHYVGYLQGQGSETWP
;
A
#
# COMPACT_ATOMS: atom_id res chain seq x y z
N MET A 1 -1.04 -19.98 7.65
CA MET A 1 -0.86 -18.52 7.54
C MET A 1 0.55 -18.25 8.02
N ARG A 2 1.35 -17.37 7.39
CA ARG A 2 2.62 -17.00 8.03
C ARG A 2 2.30 -16.38 9.37
N ASN A 3 3.04 -16.79 10.40
CA ASN A 3 2.83 -16.28 11.76
C ASN A 3 3.34 -14.85 11.89
N GLU A 4 4.11 -14.35 10.92
CA GLU A 4 4.70 -13.01 10.92
C GLU A 4 4.79 -12.44 9.49
N MET A 5 4.71 -11.12 9.38
CA MET A 5 4.89 -10.38 8.13
C MET A 5 5.54 -9.02 8.41
N ASN A 6 6.35 -8.54 7.48
CA ASN A 6 6.95 -7.20 7.57
C ASN A 6 5.86 -6.13 7.42
N ALA A 7 5.87 -5.13 8.28
CA ALA A 7 5.04 -3.94 8.18
C ALA A 7 5.88 -2.69 8.40
N LEU A 8 5.47 -1.60 7.76
CA LEU A 8 6.03 -0.27 8.01
C LEU A 8 5.63 0.19 9.42
N VAL A 9 6.58 0.71 10.20
CA VAL A 9 6.32 1.38 11.48
C VAL A 9 6.01 2.84 11.22
N VAL A 10 4.72 3.17 11.21
CA VAL A 10 4.18 4.44 10.70
C VAL A 10 4.76 5.66 11.41
N ASP A 11 4.94 5.59 12.74
CA ASP A 11 5.42 6.72 13.55
C ASP A 11 6.92 6.97 13.41
N GLU A 12 7.68 5.98 12.95
CA GLU A 12 9.13 6.09 12.77
C GLU A 12 9.52 6.60 11.38
N VAL A 13 8.54 6.75 10.47
CA VAL A 13 8.82 7.20 9.10
C VAL A 13 9.23 8.67 9.12
N ASP A 14 10.48 8.96 8.80
CA ASP A 14 10.84 10.34 8.49
C ASP A 14 10.19 10.74 7.16
N LEU A 15 9.31 11.73 7.19
CA LEU A 15 8.56 12.14 6.01
C LEU A 15 9.48 12.75 4.95
N ASP A 16 10.59 13.36 5.36
CA ASP A 16 11.62 13.89 4.47
C ASP A 16 12.37 12.75 3.74
N THR A 17 12.33 11.53 4.27
CA THR A 17 12.93 10.32 3.67
C THR A 17 12.03 9.69 2.59
N ILE A 18 10.71 9.92 2.62
CA ILE A 18 9.77 9.41 1.60
C ILE A 18 10.04 10.08 0.24
N ASP A 19 10.37 11.38 0.24
CA ASP A 19 10.72 12.14 -0.96
C ASP A 19 12.00 11.60 -1.64
N TRP A 20 12.96 11.11 -0.84
CA TRP A 20 14.23 10.58 -1.32
C TRP A 20 14.12 9.14 -1.86
N LEU A 21 13.43 8.25 -1.14
CA LEU A 21 13.35 6.80 -1.43
C LEU A 21 12.68 6.46 -2.76
N ALA A 22 11.87 7.39 -3.20
CA ALA A 22 11.09 7.32 -4.39
C ALA A 22 12.01 7.25 -5.65
N ASN A 23 13.21 7.83 -5.58
CA ASN A 23 14.21 7.84 -6.67
C ASN A 23 14.92 6.51 -6.96
N LYS A 24 14.63 5.43 -6.22
CA LYS A 24 15.27 4.12 -6.43
C LYS A 24 14.28 2.96 -6.26
N PRO A 25 13.72 2.42 -7.36
CA PRO A 25 12.98 1.17 -7.30
C PRO A 25 13.89 0.07 -6.74
N GLY A 26 13.56 -0.44 -5.55
CA GLY A 26 14.29 -1.52 -4.86
C GLY A 26 14.93 -1.14 -3.51
N ASP A 27 15.17 0.14 -3.21
CA ASP A 27 15.79 0.55 -1.93
C ASP A 27 14.78 1.03 -0.87
N MET A 28 13.51 1.25 -1.25
CA MET A 28 12.46 1.73 -0.34
C MET A 28 12.28 0.82 0.88
N ALA A 29 12.25 -0.51 0.69
CA ALA A 29 12.12 -1.46 1.79
C ALA A 29 13.31 -1.47 2.75
N ARG A 30 14.50 -0.98 2.33
CA ARG A 30 15.72 -0.98 3.15
C ARG A 30 15.90 0.26 4.01
N ALA A 31 15.33 1.40 3.61
CA ALA A 31 15.44 2.64 4.39
C ALA A 31 14.16 3.00 5.16
N LEU A 32 13.03 2.34 4.86
CA LEU A 32 11.82 2.49 5.67
C LEU A 32 11.98 1.73 7.00
N PRO A 33 11.43 2.27 8.11
CA PRO A 33 11.40 1.58 9.39
C PRO A 33 10.43 0.39 9.30
N VAL A 34 10.97 -0.82 9.25
CA VAL A 34 10.18 -2.05 9.10
C VAL A 34 10.28 -2.89 10.35
N GLN A 35 9.13 -3.40 10.80
CA GLN A 35 9.04 -4.35 11.89
C GLN A 35 8.40 -5.65 11.40
N ARG A 36 8.89 -6.81 11.86
CA ARG A 36 8.13 -8.06 11.76
C ARG A 36 6.99 -8.07 12.76
N VAL A 37 5.78 -8.21 12.26
CA VAL A 37 4.54 -8.20 13.04
C VAL A 37 3.91 -9.57 12.99
N ALA A 38 3.57 -10.12 14.16
CA ALA A 38 2.89 -11.41 14.26
C ALA A 38 1.41 -11.32 13.88
N LEU A 39 0.87 -12.38 13.28
CA LEU A 39 -0.53 -12.47 12.83
C LEU A 39 -1.21 -13.72 13.42
N PRO A 40 -2.48 -13.65 13.86
CA PRO A 40 -3.34 -12.46 13.89
C PRO A 40 -2.88 -11.43 14.95
N LEU A 41 -3.30 -10.18 14.77
CA LEU A 41 -2.99 -9.11 15.72
C LEU A 41 -3.87 -9.21 16.96
N ASP A 42 -3.32 -8.80 18.11
CA ASP A 42 -4.10 -8.63 19.34
C ASP A 42 -5.11 -7.48 19.21
N LYS A 43 -4.74 -6.42 18.47
CA LYS A 43 -5.58 -5.26 18.15
C LYS A 43 -5.52 -4.97 16.67
N VAL A 44 -6.65 -5.14 15.99
CA VAL A 44 -6.75 -4.98 14.54
C VAL A 44 -6.65 -3.50 14.15
N GLU A 45 -7.13 -2.60 15.01
CA GLU A 45 -7.07 -1.15 14.84
C GLU A 45 -5.65 -0.56 14.86
N ASP A 46 -4.67 -1.28 15.43
CA ASP A 46 -3.27 -0.85 15.46
C ASP A 46 -2.59 -1.03 14.08
N ALA A 47 -3.27 -1.69 13.13
CA ALA A 47 -2.74 -1.94 11.80
C ALA A 47 -3.71 -1.59 10.67
N ALA A 48 -3.16 -1.36 9.49
CA ALA A 48 -3.92 -1.28 8.26
C ALA A 48 -3.16 -1.97 7.12
N VAL A 49 -3.90 -2.39 6.10
CA VAL A 49 -3.30 -2.82 4.83
C VAL A 49 -3.50 -1.72 3.78
N PHE A 50 -2.42 -1.41 3.09
CA PHE A 50 -2.40 -0.41 2.04
C PHE A 50 -2.64 -1.07 0.68
N SER A 51 -3.60 -0.52 -0.07
CA SER A 51 -3.86 -0.92 -1.45
C SER A 51 -3.65 0.28 -2.35
N TRP A 52 -2.69 0.20 -3.25
CA TRP A 52 -2.31 1.34 -4.07
C TRP A 52 -1.86 0.92 -5.45
N ARG A 53 -2.09 1.74 -6.47
CA ARG A 53 -1.58 1.50 -7.81
C ARG A 53 -1.15 2.80 -8.45
N TRP A 54 -0.09 2.71 -9.25
CA TRP A 54 0.44 3.78 -10.08
C TRP A 54 0.72 5.07 -9.31
N ASP A 55 1.98 5.25 -8.93
CA ASP A 55 2.57 6.59 -8.85
C ASP A 55 4.06 6.41 -8.64
N VAL A 56 4.76 6.06 -9.72
CA VAL A 56 6.19 6.34 -9.78
C VAL A 56 6.33 7.26 -10.96
N GLN A 57 6.34 8.57 -10.72
CA GLN A 57 6.87 9.47 -11.73
C GLN A 57 8.32 9.07 -11.96
N ALA A 58 8.60 8.48 -13.12
CA ALA A 58 9.91 7.96 -13.48
C ALA A 58 11.02 9.05 -13.53
N ALA A 59 10.65 10.33 -13.45
CA ALA A 59 11.57 11.47 -13.47
C ALA A 59 12.19 11.75 -12.08
N ASP A 60 11.38 11.76 -11.02
CA ASP A 60 11.79 12.21 -9.68
C ASP A 60 11.52 11.17 -8.59
N GLY A 61 11.02 10.01 -8.99
CA GLY A 61 10.84 8.85 -8.16
C GLY A 61 9.65 8.90 -7.20
N PHE A 62 9.15 10.08 -6.83
CA PHE A 62 8.12 10.30 -5.80
C PHE A 62 6.87 9.42 -6.01
N SER A 63 6.39 8.84 -4.91
CA SER A 63 5.05 8.24 -4.86
C SER A 63 4.16 9.00 -3.88
N VAL A 64 3.40 9.94 -4.42
CA VAL A 64 2.27 10.64 -3.78
C VAL A 64 1.33 9.63 -3.15
N ASN A 65 1.03 8.53 -3.84
CA ASN A 65 0.12 7.51 -3.30
C ASN A 65 0.67 6.88 -2.01
N ALA A 66 1.92 6.44 -1.99
CA ALA A 66 2.54 5.91 -0.78
C ALA A 66 2.56 6.95 0.35
N TRP A 67 2.91 8.20 0.03
CA TRP A 67 2.91 9.30 0.99
C TRP A 67 1.52 9.55 1.60
N LEU A 68 0.48 9.66 0.76
CA LEU A 68 -0.91 9.84 1.20
C LEU A 68 -1.38 8.67 2.07
N GLY A 69 -0.99 7.44 1.72
CA GLY A 69 -1.25 6.24 2.50
C GLY A 69 -0.68 6.32 3.91
N ILE A 70 0.61 6.70 4.01
CA ILE A 70 1.33 6.83 5.29
C ILE A 70 0.75 7.98 6.13
N GLN A 71 0.49 9.14 5.53
CA GLN A 71 -0.16 10.27 6.19
C GLN A 71 -1.52 9.88 6.77
N ARG A 72 -2.31 9.14 6.00
CA ARG A 72 -3.61 8.69 6.48
C ARG A 72 -3.51 7.68 7.61
N ALA A 73 -2.55 6.75 7.54
CA ALA A 73 -2.30 5.82 8.62
C ALA A 73 -1.98 6.56 9.93
N ARG A 74 -1.14 7.60 9.89
CA ARG A 74 -0.86 8.48 11.04
C ARG A 74 -2.10 9.14 11.60
N GLN A 75 -2.93 9.74 10.74
CA GLN A 75 -4.17 10.40 11.16
C GLN A 75 -5.15 9.43 11.83
N LEU A 76 -5.13 8.16 11.42
CA LEU A 76 -5.95 7.10 12.00
C LEU A 76 -5.35 6.50 13.29
N GLY A 77 -4.13 6.89 13.67
CA GLY A 77 -3.41 6.31 14.80
C GLY A 77 -2.94 4.87 14.57
N VAL A 78 -2.80 4.46 13.30
CA VAL A 78 -2.31 3.13 12.92
C VAL A 78 -0.80 3.07 13.14
N ARG A 79 -0.33 2.05 13.86
CA ARG A 79 1.09 1.83 14.13
C ARG A 79 1.78 1.07 12.99
N HIS A 80 1.12 0.05 12.44
CA HIS A 80 1.70 -0.86 11.46
C HIS A 80 0.95 -0.79 10.13
N LEU A 81 1.64 -0.38 9.06
CA LEU A 81 1.06 -0.34 7.71
C LEU A 81 1.66 -1.47 6.86
N PHE A 82 0.83 -2.43 6.48
CA PHE A 82 1.20 -3.51 5.56
C PHE A 82 1.10 -3.00 4.11
N MET A 83 2.22 -2.97 3.41
CA MET A 83 2.32 -2.50 2.02
C MET A 83 2.96 -3.61 1.19
N ASP A 84 2.47 -3.88 -0.02
CA ASP A 84 3.01 -4.96 -0.86
C ASP A 84 4.53 -4.88 -1.03
N MET A 85 5.07 -3.69 -1.25
CA MET A 85 6.51 -3.44 -1.38
C MET A 85 7.36 -3.63 -0.12
N VAL A 86 6.73 -3.68 1.06
CA VAL A 86 7.38 -3.89 2.36
C VAL A 86 7.15 -5.33 2.86
N SER A 87 5.94 -5.81 2.65
CA SER A 87 5.38 -7.02 3.24
C SER A 87 5.61 -8.27 2.38
N VAL A 88 5.81 -8.12 1.07
CA VAL A 88 6.05 -9.23 0.13
C VAL A 88 7.52 -9.26 -0.25
N ASN A 89 8.20 -10.39 -0.02
CA ASN A 89 9.56 -10.61 -0.45
C ASN A 89 9.62 -10.91 -1.97
N GLN A 90 10.03 -9.91 -2.75
CA GLN A 90 10.12 -10.01 -4.21
C GLN A 90 11.31 -10.85 -4.70
N ASP A 91 12.23 -11.24 -3.80
CA ASP A 91 13.40 -12.06 -4.14
C ASP A 91 13.08 -13.57 -4.15
N LEU A 92 11.83 -13.96 -3.85
CA LEU A 92 11.39 -15.36 -3.89
C LEU A 92 11.25 -15.87 -5.33
N ASP A 93 11.37 -17.20 -5.49
CA ASP A 93 11.00 -17.85 -6.74
C ASP A 93 9.50 -17.71 -7.04
N SER A 94 9.09 -18.03 -8.27
CA SER A 94 7.73 -17.77 -8.74
C SER A 94 6.64 -18.42 -7.88
N ASP A 95 6.84 -19.66 -7.44
CA ASP A 95 5.83 -20.39 -6.67
C ASP A 95 5.75 -19.85 -5.23
N ALA A 96 6.90 -19.62 -4.59
CA ALA A 96 6.94 -19.06 -3.24
C ALA A 96 6.46 -17.60 -3.19
N LEU A 97 6.70 -16.82 -4.26
CA LEU A 97 6.18 -15.47 -4.41
C LEU A 97 4.65 -15.47 -4.54
N ILE A 98 4.07 -16.41 -5.30
CA ILE A 98 2.61 -16.55 -5.39
C ILE A 98 2.01 -16.82 -4.02
N ASP A 99 2.59 -17.75 -3.25
CA ASP A 99 2.12 -18.06 -1.90
C ASP A 99 2.20 -16.84 -0.97
N GLU A 100 3.24 -16.01 -1.11
CA GLU A 100 3.39 -14.80 -0.33
C GLU A 100 2.38 -13.71 -0.72
N VAL A 101 2.15 -13.50 -2.02
CA VAL A 101 1.11 -12.59 -2.51
C VAL A 101 -0.27 -13.05 -2.05
N VAL A 102 -0.54 -14.36 -2.07
CA VAL A 102 -1.80 -14.92 -1.56
C VAL A 102 -1.93 -14.68 -0.06
N ALA A 103 -0.85 -14.89 0.72
CA ALA A 103 -0.86 -14.62 2.16
C ALA A 103 -1.11 -13.14 2.46
N PHE A 104 -0.44 -12.22 1.75
CA PHE A 104 -0.65 -10.78 1.85
C PHE A 104 -2.09 -10.39 1.48
N SER A 105 -2.63 -10.94 0.39
CA SER A 105 -3.99 -10.59 -0.09
C SER A 105 -5.08 -10.88 0.94
N ARG A 106 -4.86 -11.82 1.88
CA ARG A 106 -5.82 -12.12 2.95
C ARG A 106 -5.95 -10.99 3.96
N LEU A 107 -4.94 -10.13 4.08
CA LEU A 107 -5.00 -8.96 4.97
C LEU A 107 -6.11 -7.99 4.56
N TYR A 108 -6.42 -7.89 3.26
CA TYR A 108 -7.53 -7.07 2.75
C TYR A 108 -8.90 -7.46 3.27
N ARG A 109 -9.05 -8.64 3.87
CA ARG A 109 -10.28 -9.08 4.54
C ARG A 109 -10.23 -8.93 6.07
N LEU A 110 -9.05 -8.77 6.65
CA LEU A 110 -8.80 -8.91 8.08
C LEU A 110 -8.43 -7.61 8.77
N LEU A 111 -7.91 -6.62 8.04
CA LEU A 111 -7.44 -5.35 8.59
C LEU A 111 -8.20 -4.18 7.94
N PRO A 112 -8.32 -3.02 8.61
CA PRO A 112 -8.69 -1.78 7.96
C PRO A 112 -7.88 -1.57 6.69
N VAL A 113 -8.53 -1.07 5.64
CA VAL A 113 -7.91 -0.89 4.34
C VAL A 113 -7.74 0.59 4.07
N ILE A 114 -6.54 1.00 3.68
CA ILE A 114 -6.29 2.32 3.12
C ILE A 114 -6.07 2.12 1.63
N ALA A 115 -6.91 2.72 0.80
CA ALA A 115 -6.94 2.53 -0.65
C ALA A 115 -6.59 3.82 -1.39
N ALA A 116 -5.52 3.79 -2.17
CA ALA A 116 -5.09 4.86 -3.08
C ALA A 116 -5.32 4.42 -4.53
N TYR A 117 -6.45 4.81 -5.11
CA TYR A 117 -6.76 4.61 -6.52
C TYR A 117 -7.12 5.95 -7.15
N ASP A 118 -7.09 6.02 -8.48
CA ASP A 118 -7.66 7.14 -9.22
C ASP A 118 -9.19 7.06 -9.27
N ASP A 119 -9.82 8.22 -9.46
CA ASP A 119 -11.24 8.29 -9.75
C ASP A 119 -11.49 7.97 -11.25
N ARG A 120 -12.55 7.19 -11.52
CA ARG A 120 -12.99 6.85 -12.89
C ARG A 120 -13.30 8.08 -13.76
N THR A 121 -13.59 9.22 -13.16
CA THR A 121 -13.93 10.49 -13.83
C THR A 121 -12.70 11.29 -14.28
N VAL A 122 -11.51 10.94 -13.80
CA VAL A 122 -10.26 11.66 -14.07
C VAL A 122 -9.51 11.00 -15.23
N ASP A 123 -9.27 9.70 -15.16
CA ASP A 123 -8.70 8.91 -16.25
C ASP A 123 -9.44 7.57 -16.37
N GLY A 124 -10.64 7.63 -16.95
CA GLY A 124 -11.51 6.47 -17.14
C GLY A 124 -10.83 5.28 -17.84
N PRO A 125 -10.06 5.48 -18.93
CA PRO A 125 -9.28 4.41 -19.54
C PRO A 125 -8.25 3.77 -18.61
N SER A 126 -7.36 4.55 -17.96
CA SER A 126 -6.32 4.00 -17.08
C SER A 126 -6.90 3.33 -15.84
N TRP A 127 -7.98 3.91 -15.29
CA TRP A 127 -8.76 3.30 -14.23
C TRP A 127 -9.27 1.92 -14.66
N TYR A 128 -9.88 1.84 -15.85
CA TYR A 128 -10.47 0.60 -16.35
C TYR A 128 -9.40 -0.48 -16.61
N TRP A 129 -8.26 -0.10 -17.16
CA TRP A 129 -7.12 -0.99 -17.35
C TRP A 129 -6.56 -1.50 -16.03
N THR A 130 -6.48 -0.65 -15.01
CA THR A 130 -6.01 -1.02 -13.67
C THR A 130 -6.97 -1.98 -12.99
N MET A 131 -8.27 -1.68 -13.01
CA MET A 131 -9.30 -2.48 -12.33
C MET A 131 -9.56 -3.84 -13.00
N ARG A 132 -9.17 -4.00 -14.27
CA ARG A 132 -9.24 -5.28 -14.99
C ARG A 132 -8.13 -6.27 -14.63
N ARG A 133 -7.10 -5.84 -13.89
CA ARG A 133 -5.98 -6.72 -13.52
C ARG A 133 -6.49 -7.83 -12.58
N PRO A 134 -6.20 -9.12 -12.85
CA PRO A 134 -6.75 -10.23 -12.08
C PRO A 134 -6.46 -10.14 -10.56
N TRP A 135 -5.29 -9.63 -10.17
CA TRP A 135 -4.93 -9.44 -8.77
C TRP A 135 -5.73 -8.31 -8.09
N ILE A 136 -6.06 -7.22 -8.79
CA ILE A 136 -6.93 -6.17 -8.26
C ILE A 136 -8.34 -6.70 -7.98
N LEU A 137 -8.89 -7.50 -8.90
CA LEU A 137 -10.19 -8.12 -8.70
C LEU A 137 -10.19 -9.05 -7.47
N ARG A 138 -9.06 -9.70 -7.18
CA ARG A 138 -8.88 -10.51 -5.96
C ARG A 138 -8.90 -9.63 -4.71
N GLU A 139 -8.14 -8.54 -4.69
CA GLU A 139 -8.10 -7.58 -3.58
C GLU A 139 -9.48 -7.01 -3.28
N LEU A 140 -10.19 -6.53 -4.29
CA LEU A 140 -11.54 -5.98 -4.14
C LEU A 140 -12.54 -7.01 -3.61
N ARG A 141 -12.40 -8.29 -3.96
CA ARG A 141 -13.23 -9.37 -3.40
C ARG A 141 -12.97 -9.58 -1.92
N GLU A 142 -11.71 -9.52 -1.50
CA GLU A 142 -11.33 -9.64 -0.09
C GLU A 142 -11.79 -8.40 0.70
N MET A 143 -11.61 -7.19 0.16
CA MET A 143 -12.10 -5.93 0.74
C MET A 143 -13.63 -5.92 0.89
N ARG A 144 -14.36 -6.43 -0.11
CA ARG A 144 -15.83 -6.53 -0.04
C ARG A 144 -16.30 -7.43 1.09
N ALA A 145 -15.50 -8.43 1.47
CA ALA A 145 -15.78 -9.33 2.57
C ALA A 145 -15.22 -8.84 3.93
N ASN A 146 -14.59 -7.66 3.96
CA ASN A 146 -13.95 -7.09 5.14
C ASN A 146 -14.99 -6.38 6.03
N PRO A 147 -15.09 -6.72 7.33
CA PRO A 147 -15.99 -6.05 8.25
C PRO A 147 -15.43 -4.71 8.78
N HIS A 148 -14.17 -4.38 8.50
CA HIS A 148 -13.48 -3.17 8.95
C HIS A 148 -13.63 -2.01 7.96
N ALA A 149 -13.20 -0.82 8.39
CA ALA A 149 -13.30 0.39 7.59
C ALA A 149 -12.40 0.35 6.35
N LEU A 150 -12.93 0.84 5.23
CA LEU A 150 -12.20 1.16 4.02
C LEU A 150 -12.03 2.68 3.95
N HIS A 151 -10.78 3.15 4.03
CA HIS A 151 -10.42 4.55 3.91
C HIS A 151 -9.83 4.81 2.53
N TYR A 152 -10.40 5.77 1.82
CA TYR A 152 -9.88 6.17 0.53
C TYR A 152 -8.90 7.34 0.69
N VAL A 153 -7.75 7.26 0.02
CA VAL A 153 -6.72 8.29 -0.02
C VAL A 153 -6.34 8.49 -1.48
N GLY A 154 -7.13 9.30 -2.19
CA GLY A 154 -6.99 9.46 -3.63
C GLY A 154 -7.79 10.64 -4.17
N TYR A 155 -7.19 11.28 -5.17
CA TYR A 155 -7.51 12.50 -5.90
C TYR A 155 -7.54 13.85 -5.12
N LEU A 156 -6.39 14.54 -5.14
CA LEU A 156 -6.32 16.01 -5.13
C LEU A 156 -6.34 16.50 -6.59
N GLN A 157 -7.25 17.40 -6.92
CA GLN A 157 -7.30 18.04 -8.24
C GLN A 157 -5.95 18.75 -8.51
N GLY A 158 -5.25 18.35 -9.58
CA GLY A 158 -3.97 18.95 -9.99
C GLY A 158 -2.69 18.31 -9.44
N GLN A 159 -2.72 17.20 -8.69
CA GLN A 159 -1.48 16.59 -8.14
C GLN A 159 -1.07 15.23 -8.72
N GLY A 160 -1.83 14.69 -9.68
CA GLY A 160 -1.46 13.48 -10.44
C GLY A 160 -1.20 13.71 -11.93
N SER A 161 -1.53 14.89 -12.45
CA SER A 161 -1.45 15.18 -13.89
C SER A 161 -1.06 16.62 -14.24
N GLU A 162 -0.64 17.43 -13.28
CA GLU A 162 -0.16 18.78 -13.58
C GLU A 162 1.23 18.97 -13.01
N THR A 163 2.13 19.36 -13.91
CA THR A 163 3.43 19.97 -13.64
C THR A 163 3.27 21.03 -12.55
N TRP A 164 4.02 20.88 -11.46
CA TRP A 164 4.26 21.95 -10.48
C TRP A 164 5.64 22.57 -10.77
N PRO A 165 5.89 23.84 -10.40
CA PRO A 165 6.68 24.83 -11.15
C PRO A 165 8.15 24.47 -11.40
#